data_AF-A0A0H3CCX9-F1
#
_entry.id   AF-A0A0H3CCX9-F1
#
_cell.length_a   1.000
_cell.length_b   1.000
_cell.length_c   1.000
_cell.angle_alpha   90.00
_cell.angle_beta   90.00
_cell.angle_gamma   90.00
#
_symmetry.space_group_name_H-M   'P 1'
#
loop_
_entity.id
_entity.type
_entity.pdbx_description
1 polymer ?
#
loop_
_entity_poly.entity_id
_entity_poly.type
_entity_poly.pdbx_seq_one_letter_code
_entity_poly.pdbx_strand_id
1 'polypeptide(L)'
;MGLTSYKGEEVRKSDVTTAKNYLSQDEVSELNRVVNMWLDFAEDQAKRRKQVFLRDWQTKLDQFLQFNDRDVLEGAGKISKKAADEKACSEYIEYEKKQRLLKEAEGEKDIVGLLKWDKQAKR
;
A
#
# COMPACT_ATOMS: atom_id res chain seq x y z
N MET A 1 -6.57 1.01 -10.49
CA MET A 1 -5.67 1.23 -9.35
C MET A 1 -5.60 -0.07 -8.57
N GLY A 2 -4.42 -0.66 -8.38
CA GLY A 2 -4.26 -1.97 -7.75
C GLY A 2 -4.16 -1.95 -6.22
N LEU A 3 -4.74 -0.96 -5.55
CA LEU A 3 -4.72 -0.89 -4.08
C LEU A 3 -5.66 -1.96 -3.52
N THR A 4 -5.20 -2.64 -2.47
CA THR A 4 -5.96 -3.63 -1.70
C THR A 4 -6.50 -3.05 -0.40
N SER A 5 -5.87 -1.98 0.11
CA SER A 5 -6.29 -1.27 1.33
C SER A 5 -6.00 0.23 1.25
N TYR A 6 -6.80 1.04 1.93
CA TYR A 6 -6.62 2.50 2.04
C TYR A 6 -7.34 3.03 3.27
N LYS A 7 -6.97 4.23 3.72
CA LYS A 7 -7.51 4.79 4.96
C LYS A 7 -8.78 5.59 4.70
N GLY A 8 -9.92 5.09 5.19
CA GLY A 8 -11.21 5.76 5.15
C GLY A 8 -12.14 5.21 4.06
N GLU A 9 -13.16 5.97 3.71
CA GLU A 9 -14.17 5.56 2.73
C GLU A 9 -13.69 5.70 1.28
N GLU A 10 -12.70 6.57 1.04
CA GLU A 10 -12.18 6.87 -0.28
C GLU A 10 -10.66 6.83 -0.33
N VAL A 11 -10.12 6.43 -1.48
CA VAL A 11 -8.68 6.42 -1.75
C VAL A 11 -8.15 7.85 -1.74
N ARG A 12 -7.07 8.10 -0.99
CA ARG A 12 -6.37 9.40 -0.97
C ARG A 12 -5.04 9.31 -1.69
N LYS A 13 -4.52 10.48 -2.09
CA LYS A 13 -3.19 10.59 -2.70
C LYS A 13 -2.04 10.06 -1.81
N SER A 14 -2.20 10.10 -0.49
CA SER A 14 -1.22 9.50 0.44
C SER A 14 -1.25 7.98 0.46
N ASP A 15 -2.39 7.38 0.12
CA ASP A 15 -2.55 5.93 0.15
C ASP A 15 -1.81 5.26 -1.02
N VAL A 16 -1.71 5.96 -2.16
CA VAL A 16 -1.10 5.41 -3.38
C VAL A 16 0.43 5.39 -3.35
N THR A 17 1.06 6.14 -2.44
CA THR A 17 2.52 6.11 -2.23
C THR A 17 2.94 5.11 -1.16
N THR A 18 1.98 4.46 -0.50
CA THR A 18 2.26 3.48 0.55
C THR A 18 2.29 2.07 -0.05
N ALA A 19 3.48 1.46 -0.14
CA ALA A 19 3.65 0.14 -0.75
C ALA A 19 2.79 -0.96 -0.10
N LYS A 20 2.61 -0.93 1.23
CA LYS A 20 1.78 -1.90 1.97
C LYS A 20 0.31 -1.90 1.51
N ASN A 21 -0.18 -0.78 0.97
CA ASN A 21 -1.55 -0.65 0.50
C ASN A 21 -1.83 -1.41 -0.80
N TYR A 22 -0.80 -1.99 -1.41
CA TYR A 22 -0.88 -2.86 -2.59
C TYR A 22 -0.74 -4.35 -2.25
N LEU A 23 -0.54 -4.70 -0.97
CA LEU A 23 -0.40 -6.09 -0.53
C LEU A 23 -1.75 -6.67 -0.11
N SER A 24 -2.03 -7.90 -0.51
CA SER A 24 -3.13 -8.70 0.01
C SER A 24 -2.95 -9.03 1.49
N GLN A 25 -4.01 -9.49 2.15
CA GLN A 25 -3.97 -9.87 3.56
C GLN A 25 -2.98 -11.01 3.84
N ASP A 26 -2.87 -11.96 2.90
CA ASP A 26 -1.93 -13.06 2.99
C ASP A 26 -0.48 -12.56 2.88
N GLU A 27 -0.19 -11.69 1.91
CA GLU A 27 1.13 -11.06 1.74
C GLU A 27 1.52 -10.20 2.95
N VAL A 28 0.59 -9.45 3.54
CA VAL A 28 0.84 -8.69 4.78
C VAL A 28 1.15 -9.63 5.95
N SER A 29 0.42 -10.74 6.06
CA SER A 29 0.64 -11.74 7.11
C SER A 29 2.01 -12.40 6.97
N GLU A 30 2.40 -12.74 5.75
CA GLU A 30 3.73 -13.24 5.45
C GLU A 30 4.84 -12.23 5.76
N LEU A 31 4.66 -10.97 5.34
CA LEU A 31 5.60 -9.88 5.63
C LEU A 31 5.81 -9.73 7.13
N ASN A 32 4.73 -9.70 7.92
CA ASN A 32 4.81 -9.60 9.37
C ASN A 32 5.56 -10.78 9.99
N ARG A 33 5.33 -12.00 9.50
CA ARG A 33 6.04 -13.20 9.97
C ARG A 33 7.55 -13.11 9.71
N VAL A 34 7.95 -12.69 8.51
CA VAL A 34 9.36 -12.53 8.14
C VAL A 34 10.03 -11.44 8.99
N VAL A 35 9.34 -10.30 9.19
CA VAL A 35 9.85 -9.19 10.01
C VAL A 35 10.06 -9.61 11.46
N ASN A 36 9.08 -10.30 12.07
CA ASN A 36 9.20 -10.76 13.45
C ASN A 36 10.39 -11.72 13.62
N MET A 37 10.50 -12.71 12.72
CA MET A 37 11.59 -13.68 12.76
C MET A 37 12.96 -13.03 12.56
N TRP A 38 13.05 -11.99 11.73
CA TRP A 38 14.28 -11.20 11.57
C TRP A 38 14.63 -10.43 12.85
N LEU A 39 13.64 -9.83 13.52
CA LEU A 39 13.86 -9.12 14.79
C LEU A 39 14.30 -10.08 15.91
N ASP A 40 13.67 -11.25 16.00
CA ASP A 40 14.06 -12.29 16.97
C ASP A 40 15.50 -12.76 16.74
N PHE A 41 15.88 -12.96 15.47
CA PHE A 41 17.24 -13.29 15.09
C PHE A 41 18.22 -12.18 15.48
N ALA A 42 17.87 -10.92 15.21
CA ALA A 42 18.69 -9.78 15.55
C ALA A 42 18.88 -9.63 17.07
N GLU A 43 17.81 -9.86 17.83
CA GLU A 43 17.82 -9.83 19.29
C GLU A 43 18.73 -10.94 19.87
N ASP A 44 18.67 -12.17 19.34
CA ASP A 44 19.57 -13.25 19.76
C ASP A 44 21.05 -12.92 19.48
N GLN A 45 21.38 -12.33 18.33
CA GLN A 45 22.76 -11.90 18.05
C GLN A 45 23.21 -10.82 19.05
N ALA A 46 22.35 -9.86 19.39
CA ALA A 46 22.64 -8.81 20.36
C ALA A 46 22.83 -9.39 21.78
N LYS A 47 21.96 -10.31 22.21
CA LYS A 47 22.04 -11.00 23.51
C LYS A 47 23.33 -11.79 23.67
N ARG A 48 23.82 -12.41 22.59
CA ARG A 48 25.12 -13.13 22.55
C ARG A 48 26.35 -12.20 22.52
N ARG A 49 26.16 -10.88 22.65
CA ARG A 49 27.21 -9.86 22.58
C ARG A 49 28.07 -9.96 21.33
N LYS A 50 27.49 -10.43 20.21
CA LYS A 50 28.18 -10.40 18.93
C LYS A 50 28.26 -8.96 18.46
N GLN A 51 29.48 -8.48 18.26
CA GLN A 51 29.70 -7.18 17.66
C GLN A 51 29.44 -7.31 16.16
N VAL A 52 28.36 -6.68 15.68
CA VAL A 52 27.95 -6.69 14.27
C VAL A 52 27.82 -5.24 13.84
N PHE A 53 28.47 -4.85 12.74
CA PHE A 53 28.34 -3.49 12.22
C PHE A 53 27.05 -3.33 11.42
N LEU A 54 26.54 -2.10 11.30
CA LEU A 54 25.35 -1.78 10.47
C LEU A 54 25.46 -2.27 9.02
N ARG A 55 26.68 -2.30 8.47
CA ARG A 55 26.93 -2.81 7.12
C ARG A 55 26.74 -4.33 7.02
N ASP A 56 27.13 -5.06 8.07
CA ASP A 56 27.02 -6.52 8.11
C ASP A 56 25.56 -6.97 8.23
N TRP A 57 24.69 -6.12 8.82
CA TRP A 57 23.26 -6.40 8.92
C TRP A 57 22.59 -6.49 7.55
N GLN A 58 23.04 -5.73 6.56
CA GLN A 58 22.53 -5.84 5.19
C GLN A 58 22.84 -7.24 4.62
N THR A 59 24.10 -7.68 4.69
CA THR A 59 24.50 -9.01 4.23
C THR A 59 23.77 -10.12 4.99
N LYS A 60 23.58 -9.97 6.30
CA LYS A 60 22.83 -10.93 7.12
C LYS A 60 21.36 -11.00 6.76
N LEU A 61 20.76 -9.86 6.40
CA LEU A 61 19.36 -9.81 5.97
C LEU A 61 19.20 -10.55 4.64
N ASP A 62 20.09 -10.31 3.69
CA ASP A 62 20.07 -11.01 2.40
C ASP A 62 20.22 -12.53 2.59
N GLN A 63 21.17 -12.95 3.43
CA GLN A 63 21.36 -14.37 3.78
C GLN A 63 20.14 -14.97 4.49
N PHE A 64 19.51 -14.22 5.40
CA PHE A 64 18.31 -14.65 6.10
C PHE A 64 17.14 -14.85 5.14
N LEU A 65 16.94 -13.93 4.20
CA LEU A 65 15.91 -14.06 3.18
C LEU A 65 16.17 -15.28 2.29
N GLN A 66 17.39 -15.45 1.79
CA GLN A 66 17.78 -16.63 0.99
C GLN A 66 17.57 -17.94 1.75
N PHE A 67 17.93 -18.00 3.03
CA PHE A 67 17.73 -19.18 3.87
C PHE A 67 16.24 -19.55 4.06
N ASN A 68 15.35 -18.56 3.97
CA ASN A 68 13.91 -18.75 4.06
C ASN A 68 13.24 -18.92 2.67
N ASP A 69 14.02 -19.28 1.64
CA ASP A 69 13.58 -19.43 0.26
C ASP A 69 12.84 -18.20 -0.29
N ARG A 70 13.28 -17.01 0.13
CA ARG A 70 12.77 -15.71 -0.34
C ARG A 70 13.73 -15.12 -1.37
N ASP A 71 13.16 -14.58 -2.44
CA ASP A 71 13.92 -13.85 -3.44
C ASP A 71 14.49 -12.55 -2.85
N VAL A 72 15.80 -12.36 -3.01
CA VAL A 72 16.49 -11.13 -2.63
C VAL A 72 16.64 -10.25 -3.86
N LEU A 73 16.26 -8.98 -3.73
CA LEU A 73 16.42 -8.01 -4.81
C LEU A 73 17.91 -7.74 -5.04
N GLU A 74 18.41 -8.05 -6.23
CA GLU A 74 19.77 -7.71 -6.62
C GLU A 74 19.89 -6.20 -6.88
N GLY A 75 20.49 -5.48 -5.92
CA GLY A 75 20.68 -4.03 -6.00
C GLY A 75 19.39 -3.23 -5.73
N ALA A 76 19.32 -2.02 -6.28
CA ALA A 76 18.19 -1.11 -6.06
C ALA A 76 17.01 -1.33 -7.04
N GLY A 77 17.11 -2.34 -7.92
CA GLY A 77 16.21 -2.49 -9.07
C GLY A 77 16.41 -1.41 -10.15
N LYS A 78 15.51 -1.38 -11.14
CA LYS A 78 15.54 -0.42 -12.26
C LYS A 78 14.68 0.83 -12.03
N ILE A 79 13.77 0.78 -11.05
CA ILE A 79 12.76 1.82 -10.82
C ILE A 79 13.05 2.47 -9.48
N SER A 80 13.32 3.78 -9.51
CA SER A 80 13.50 4.55 -8.27
C SER A 80 12.16 4.75 -7.56
N LYS A 81 12.22 4.92 -6.24
CA LYS A 81 11.03 5.28 -5.45
C LYS A 81 10.31 6.51 -6.01
N LYS A 82 11.05 7.54 -6.41
CA LYS A 82 10.49 8.77 -6.99
C LYS A 82 9.70 8.47 -8.27
N ALA A 83 10.25 7.65 -9.17
CA ALA A 83 9.56 7.27 -10.41
C ALA A 83 8.29 6.44 -10.14
N ALA A 84 8.34 5.55 -9.14
CA ALA A 84 7.17 4.79 -8.71
C ALA A 84 6.07 5.70 -8.12
N ASP A 85 6.46 6.64 -7.24
CA ASP A 85 5.55 7.59 -6.61
C ASP A 85 4.92 8.53 -7.65
N GLU A 86 5.69 9.01 -8.63
CA GLU A 86 5.21 9.83 -9.75
C GLU A 86 4.16 9.08 -10.57
N LYS A 87 4.43 7.83 -10.91
CA LYS A 87 3.47 6.97 -11.63
C LYS A 87 2.20 6.71 -10.80
N ALA A 88 2.34 6.42 -9.51
CA ALA A 88 1.18 6.21 -8.64
C ALA A 88 0.33 7.48 -8.52
N CYS A 89 0.96 8.66 -8.44
CA CYS A 89 0.28 9.94 -8.43
C CYS A 89 -0.44 10.24 -9.75
N SER A 90 0.16 9.93 -10.90
CA SER A 90 -0.49 10.16 -12.20
C SER A 90 -1.73 9.28 -12.37
N GLU A 91 -1.64 8.00 -11.98
CA GLU A 91 -2.78 7.08 -12.01
C GLU A 91 -3.89 7.51 -11.03
N TYR A 92 -3.52 8.05 -9.86
CA TYR A 92 -4.48 8.62 -8.91
C TYR A 92 -5.26 9.80 -9.50
N ILE A 93 -4.60 10.71 -10.22
CA ILE A 93 -5.27 11.87 -10.84
C ILE A 93 -6.34 11.40 -11.83
N GLU A 94 -6.05 10.39 -12.65
CA GLU A 94 -7.01 9.84 -13.60
C GLU A 94 -8.16 9.11 -12.89
N TYR A 95 -7.87 8.40 -11.81
CA TYR A 95 -8.89 7.80 -10.95
C TYR A 95 -9.81 8.86 -10.32
N GLU A 96 -9.24 9.92 -9.74
CA GLU A 96 -9.97 10.99 -9.07
C GLU A 96 -10.92 11.72 -10.03
N LYS A 97 -10.47 12.02 -11.26
CA LYS A 97 -11.33 12.57 -12.32
C LYS A 97 -12.52 11.67 -12.61
N LYS A 98 -12.29 10.37 -12.78
CA LYS A 98 -13.37 9.40 -13.05
C LYS A 98 -14.35 9.29 -11.89
N GLN A 99 -13.84 9.23 -10.65
CA GLN A 99 -14.67 9.19 -9.45
C GLN A 99 -15.53 10.45 -9.31
N ARG A 100 -14.97 11.62 -9.58
CA ARG A 100 -15.72 12.88 -9.56
C ARG A 100 -16.88 12.86 -10.55
N LEU A 101 -16.64 12.45 -11.80
CA LEU A 101 -17.69 12.38 -12.83
C LEU A 101 -18.81 11.40 -12.45
N LEU A 102 -18.46 10.27 -11.84
CA LEU A 102 -19.46 9.31 -11.35
C LEU A 102 -20.33 9.91 -10.24
N LYS A 103 -19.72 10.57 -9.25
CA LYS A 103 -20.46 11.22 -8.15
C LYS A 103 -21.35 12.36 -8.64
N GLU A 104 -20.88 13.15 -9.61
CA GLU A 104 -21.70 14.21 -10.22
C GLU A 104 -22.93 13.59 -10.91
N ALA A 105 -22.76 12.52 -11.68
CA ALA A 105 -23.87 11.82 -12.34
C ALA A 105 -24.84 11.13 -11.37
N GLU A 106 -24.34 10.61 -10.24
CA GLU A 106 -25.19 10.05 -9.17
C GLU A 106 -25.97 11.16 -8.46
N GLY A 107 -25.30 12.25 -8.10
CA GLY A 107 -25.95 13.41 -7.49
C GLY A 107 -27.05 14.03 -8.36
N GLU A 108 -26.84 14.10 -9.68
CA GLU A 108 -27.89 14.53 -10.62
C GLU A 108 -29.12 13.62 -10.58
N LYS A 109 -28.94 12.29 -10.54
CA LYS A 109 -30.05 11.33 -10.42
C LYS A 109 -30.78 11.47 -9.10
N ASP A 110 -30.06 11.66 -8.01
CA ASP A 110 -30.63 11.82 -6.67
C ASP A 110 -31.47 13.11 -6.58
N ILE A 111 -30.95 14.23 -7.11
CA ILE A 111 -31.69 15.49 -7.20
C ILE A 111 -32.97 15.32 -8.00
N VAL A 112 -32.91 14.65 -9.17
CA VAL A 112 -34.10 14.36 -9.98
C VAL A 112 -35.10 13.49 -9.22
N GLY A 113 -34.63 12.51 -8.46
CA GLY A 113 -35.45 11.67 -7.59
C GLY A 113 -36.18 12.47 -6.52
N LEU A 114 -35.46 13.33 -5.79
CA LEU A 114 -36.01 14.21 -4.74
C LEU A 114 -37.06 15.17 -5.30
N LEU A 115 -36.81 15.77 -6.47
CA LEU A 115 -37.76 16.66 -7.13
C LEU A 115 -39.06 15.95 -7.55
N LYS A 116 -39.00 14.67 -7.94
CA LYS A 116 -40.19 13.86 -8.24
C LYS A 116 -40.97 13.52 -6.98
N TRP A 117 -40.28 13.21 -5.89
CA TRP A 117 -40.90 12.87 -4.60
C TRP A 117 -41.64 14.07 -3.99
N ASP A 118 -41.04 15.28 -3.98
CA ASP A 118 -41.71 16.51 -3.51
C ASP A 118 -43.00 16.81 -4.31
N LYS A 119 -42.99 16.57 -5.62
CA LYS A 119 -44.18 16.74 -6.47
C LYS A 119 -45.28 15.72 -6.18
N GLN A 120 -44.94 14.50 -5.76
CA GLN A 120 -45.91 13.48 -5.37
C GLN A 120 -46.46 13.73 -3.96
N ALA A 121 -45.65 14.24 -3.03
CA ALA A 121 -46.06 14.53 -1.66
C ALA A 121 -46.99 15.76 -1.54
N LYS A 122 -47.02 16.64 -2.55
CA LYS A 122 -47.90 17.83 -2.62
C LYS A 122 -49.23 17.59 -3.34
N ARG A 123 -49.52 16.37 -3.80
CA ARG A 123 -50.81 15.94 -4.34
C ARG A 123 -51.58 15.13 -3.31
#